data_AF-A0A497RPX2-F1
#
_entry.id   AF-A0A497RPX2-F1
#
_cell.length_a   1.000
_cell.length_b   1.000
_cell.length_c   1.000
_cell.angle_alpha   90.00
_cell.angle_beta   90.00
_cell.angle_gamma   90.00
#
_symmetry.space_group_name_H-M   'P 1'
#
loop_
_entity.id
_entity.type
_entity.pdbx_description
1 polymer ?
#
loop_
_entity_poly.entity_id
_entity_poly.type
_entity_poly.pdbx_seq_one_letter_code
_entity_poly.pdbx_strand_id
1 'polypeptide(L)'
;MYEPVDKLVSHIPTMQRKLTKTAAQEEYAEQLMKAPDNHTAAALYMAARTVYSLDILTWEPETMWQTFEGDGYIWEEEARNKLQAAITLVLNPSFYWDSIVFQQTVQALNDQPFDPEALQEPAISHMCWAVYEAGIIRGLDPDDPEMIPEFDEDVQMFTAVVLKRAGCIYPPKPLRYSTDALTSLYPVDTAPMKKDVAKAWKAVNQNRLESTTFSETPVDVQLTKLAICYLYVRERSEDLAEELLGFRLT
;
A
#
# COMPACT_ATOMS: atom_id res chain seq x y z
N MET A 1 4.28 3.97 -14.95
CA MET A 1 5.40 4.19 -14.01
C MET A 1 4.96 5.40 -13.21
N TYR A 2 4.91 5.35 -11.88
CA TYR A 2 4.42 6.49 -11.08
C TYR A 2 5.59 7.46 -10.92
N GLU A 3 6.07 8.02 -12.05
CA GLU A 3 7.38 8.68 -12.18
C GLU A 3 7.68 9.77 -11.14
N PRO A 4 6.71 10.56 -10.63
CA PRO A 4 7.00 11.53 -9.57
C PRO A 4 7.29 10.87 -8.22
N VAL A 5 6.53 9.84 -7.85
CA VAL A 5 6.61 9.20 -6.53
C VAL A 5 7.69 8.13 -6.49
N ASP A 6 7.91 7.38 -7.57
CA ASP A 6 9.04 6.43 -7.70
C ASP A 6 10.39 7.17 -7.52
N LYS A 7 10.50 8.45 -7.92
CA LYS A 7 11.68 9.29 -7.66
C LYS A 7 11.80 9.72 -6.20
N LEU A 8 10.70 9.94 -5.48
CA LEU A 8 10.75 10.24 -4.04
C LEU A 8 11.11 8.98 -3.23
N VAL A 9 10.50 7.85 -3.60
CA VAL A 9 10.73 6.52 -3.02
C VAL A 9 12.15 6.01 -3.27
N SER A 10 12.72 6.25 -4.45
CA SER A 10 14.12 5.86 -4.74
C SER A 10 15.16 6.59 -3.89
N HIS A 11 14.76 7.63 -3.14
CA HIS A 11 15.63 8.35 -2.21
C HIS A 11 15.38 7.94 -0.73
N ILE A 12 14.43 7.04 -0.44
CA ILE A 12 14.17 6.51 0.91
C ILE A 12 15.40 5.82 1.53
N PRO A 13 16.21 5.03 0.79
CA PRO A 13 17.45 4.47 1.34
C PRO A 13 18.46 5.55 1.76
N THR A 14 18.35 6.76 1.18
CA THR A 14 19.19 7.90 1.57
C THR A 14 18.65 8.61 2.83
N MET A 15 17.34 8.51 3.11
CA MET A 15 16.74 9.01 4.35
C MET A 15 17.25 8.23 5.57
N GLN A 16 17.41 6.91 5.46
CA GLN A 16 17.81 6.04 6.59
C GLN A 16 19.23 6.28 7.10
N ARG A 17 20.18 6.65 6.23
CA ARG A 17 21.62 6.59 6.56
C ARG A 17 22.13 7.74 7.43
N LYS A 18 21.35 8.80 7.66
CA LYS A 18 21.71 9.96 8.50
C LYS A 18 20.48 10.68 9.09
N LEU A 19 19.53 9.98 9.70
CA LEU A 19 18.55 10.67 10.56
C LEU A 19 19.24 11.08 11.88
N THR A 20 20.05 12.14 11.80
CA THR A 20 20.34 12.93 12.99
C THR A 20 19.02 13.66 13.25
N LYS A 21 18.23 13.15 14.20
CA LYS A 21 16.91 13.69 14.55
C LYS A 21 17.00 15.22 14.64
N THR A 22 16.43 15.94 13.67
CA THR A 22 16.35 17.39 13.73
C THR A 22 15.15 17.76 14.61
N ALA A 23 15.24 18.86 15.35
CA ALA A 23 14.11 19.33 16.17
C ALA A 23 12.85 19.57 15.33
N ALA A 24 13.02 19.95 14.06
CA ALA A 24 11.92 20.27 13.17
C ALA A 24 11.27 18.99 12.58
N GLN A 25 12.04 17.91 12.36
CA GLN A 25 11.48 16.58 12.07
C GLN A 25 10.67 16.02 13.24
N GLU A 26 11.14 16.22 14.47
CA GLU A 26 10.42 15.82 15.68
C GLU A 26 9.12 16.59 15.83
N GLU A 27 9.15 17.91 15.65
CA GLU A 27 7.93 18.75 15.67
C GLU A 27 6.90 18.30 14.63
N TYR A 28 7.34 18.01 13.39
CA TYR A 28 6.46 17.52 12.35
C TYR A 28 5.88 16.12 12.68
N ALA A 29 6.71 15.21 13.21
CA ALA A 29 6.26 13.91 13.67
C ALA A 29 5.20 14.03 14.77
N GLU A 30 5.40 14.90 15.76
CA GLU A 30 4.40 15.17 16.81
C GLU A 30 3.09 15.73 16.24
N GLN A 31 3.14 16.55 15.19
CA GLN A 31 1.92 17.05 14.53
C GLN A 31 1.13 15.91 13.89
N LEU A 32 1.79 15.00 13.18
CA LEU A 32 1.16 13.80 12.60
C LEU A 32 0.59 12.89 13.70
N MET A 33 1.32 12.71 14.81
CA MET A 33 0.86 11.90 15.94
C MET A 33 -0.36 12.49 16.67
N LYS A 34 -0.55 13.82 16.64
CA LYS A 34 -1.71 14.51 17.24
C LYS A 34 -2.97 14.46 16.39
N ALA A 35 -2.83 14.28 15.08
CA ALA A 35 -3.94 14.23 14.15
C ALA A 35 -3.76 13.04 13.19
N PRO A 36 -3.76 11.79 13.71
CA PRO A 36 -3.38 10.62 12.92
C PRO A 36 -4.38 10.27 11.80
N ASP A 37 -5.58 10.86 11.85
CA ASP A 37 -6.67 10.56 10.95
C ASP A 37 -6.34 10.99 9.52
N ASN A 38 -6.74 10.17 8.55
CA ASN A 38 -6.46 10.35 7.12
C ASN A 38 -5.00 10.22 6.69
N HIS A 39 -4.06 10.03 7.61
CA HIS A 39 -2.66 9.79 7.24
C HIS A 39 -2.43 8.38 6.70
N THR A 40 -1.38 8.26 5.89
CA THR A 40 -0.91 6.96 5.39
C THR A 40 -0.19 6.18 6.48
N ALA A 41 -0.23 4.86 6.41
CA ALA A 41 0.41 4.01 7.41
C ALA A 41 1.94 4.17 7.40
N ALA A 42 2.53 4.42 6.22
CA ALA A 42 3.95 4.72 6.11
C ALA A 42 4.33 6.03 6.83
N ALA A 43 3.52 7.10 6.70
CA ALA A 43 3.76 8.35 7.41
C ALA A 43 3.57 8.20 8.92
N LEU A 44 2.52 7.51 9.37
CA LEU A 44 2.30 7.22 10.79
C LEU A 44 3.45 6.39 11.39
N TYR A 45 3.92 5.38 10.65
CA TYR A 45 5.08 4.58 11.06
C TYR A 45 6.34 5.43 11.18
N MET A 46 6.61 6.32 10.22
CA MET A 46 7.74 7.25 10.31
C MET A 46 7.61 8.24 11.46
N ALA A 47 6.42 8.77 11.71
CA ALA A 47 6.16 9.69 12.82
C ALA A 47 6.42 8.99 14.17
N ALA A 48 5.82 7.82 14.38
CA ALA A 48 6.01 7.01 15.58
C ALA A 48 7.49 6.67 15.79
N ARG A 49 8.19 6.25 14.73
CA ARG A 49 9.62 5.95 14.79
C ARG A 49 10.48 7.18 15.09
N THR A 50 10.08 8.37 14.63
CA THR A 50 10.81 9.62 14.89
C THR A 50 10.68 10.06 16.35
N VAL A 51 9.48 9.91 16.93
CA VAL A 51 9.20 10.24 18.32
C VAL A 51 9.85 9.22 19.27
N TYR A 52 9.60 7.94 19.04
CA TYR A 52 9.90 6.85 19.98
C TYR A 52 11.07 5.94 19.55
N SER A 53 11.80 6.29 18.48
CA SER A 53 12.89 5.48 17.93
C SER A 53 12.41 4.11 17.40
N LEU A 54 13.35 3.19 17.20
CA LEU A 54 13.09 1.80 16.80
C LEU A 54 12.47 0.95 17.92
N ASP A 55 12.45 1.44 19.16
CA ASP A 55 11.94 0.68 20.31
C ASP A 55 10.46 0.29 20.14
N ILE A 56 9.69 1.07 19.36
CA ILE A 56 8.28 0.77 19.04
C ILE A 56 8.09 -0.61 18.41
N LEU A 57 9.11 -1.13 17.71
CA LEU A 57 9.06 -2.44 17.08
C LEU A 57 9.12 -3.59 18.09
N THR A 58 9.51 -3.30 19.34
CA THR A 58 9.62 -4.28 20.43
C THR A 58 8.46 -4.20 21.41
N TRP A 59 7.56 -3.23 21.24
CA TRP A 59 6.45 -3.02 22.15
C TRP A 59 5.29 -3.94 21.81
N GLU A 60 4.65 -4.46 22.87
CA GLU A 60 3.33 -5.07 22.73
C GLU A 60 2.30 -3.98 22.36
N PRO A 61 1.26 -4.32 21.58
CA PRO A 61 0.21 -3.38 21.18
C PRO A 61 -0.36 -2.54 22.34
N GLU A 62 -0.64 -3.16 23.49
CA GLU A 62 -1.19 -2.48 24.67
C GLU A 62 -0.21 -1.48 25.26
N THR A 63 1.08 -1.80 25.25
CA THR A 63 2.14 -0.90 25.76
C THR A 63 2.24 0.33 24.88
N MET A 64 2.18 0.15 23.57
CA MET A 64 2.22 1.24 22.58
C MET A 64 1.05 2.20 22.79
N TRP A 65 -0.17 1.68 22.91
CA TRP A 65 -1.36 2.51 23.08
C TRP A 65 -1.41 3.23 24.43
N GLN A 66 -1.03 2.56 25.52
CA GLN A 66 -0.94 3.23 26.82
C GLN A 66 0.12 4.33 26.83
N THR A 67 1.24 4.12 26.15
CA THR A 67 2.30 5.14 26.04
C THR A 67 1.82 6.33 25.23
N PHE A 68 1.18 6.08 24.08
CA PHE A 68 0.64 7.14 23.21
C PHE A 68 -0.41 7.97 23.94
N GLU A 69 -1.36 7.31 24.63
CA GLU A 69 -2.38 7.98 25.42
C GLU A 69 -1.77 8.77 26.60
N GLY A 70 -0.73 8.23 27.25
CA GLY A 70 0.02 8.91 28.30
C GLY A 70 0.72 10.20 27.84
N ASP A 71 1.17 10.22 26.58
CA ASP A 71 1.78 11.38 25.93
C ASP A 71 0.74 12.33 25.28
N GLY A 72 -0.55 12.00 25.40
CA GLY A 72 -1.66 12.83 24.90
C GLY A 72 -2.06 12.57 23.45
N TYR A 73 -1.56 11.49 22.83
CA TYR A 73 -1.96 11.05 21.50
C TYR A 73 -3.17 10.09 21.60
N ILE A 74 -4.37 10.59 21.31
CA ILE A 74 -5.61 9.81 21.35
C ILE A 74 -5.97 9.42 19.91
N TRP A 75 -5.79 8.16 19.58
CA TRP A 75 -5.99 7.64 18.23
C TRP A 75 -7.28 6.85 18.11
N GLU A 76 -7.99 7.02 16.99
CA GLU A 76 -9.11 6.17 16.59
C GLU A 76 -8.63 4.78 16.14
N GLU A 77 -9.57 3.83 16.04
CA GLU A 77 -9.26 2.42 15.77
C GLU A 77 -8.60 2.25 14.39
N GLU A 78 -9.05 3.00 13.40
CA GLU A 78 -8.54 2.98 12.03
C GLU A 78 -7.05 3.36 11.96
N ALA A 79 -6.66 4.45 12.65
CA ALA A 79 -5.27 4.87 12.74
C ALA A 79 -4.40 3.87 13.50
N ARG A 80 -4.92 3.29 14.58
CA ARG A 80 -4.25 2.22 15.34
C ARG A 80 -3.99 1.00 14.45
N ASN A 81 -4.99 0.58 13.68
CA ASN A 81 -4.90 -0.56 12.76
C ASN A 81 -3.87 -0.33 11.66
N LYS A 82 -3.81 0.88 11.08
CA LYS A 82 -2.77 1.26 10.09
C LYS A 82 -1.37 1.12 10.65
N LEU A 83 -1.10 1.69 11.82
CA LEU A 83 0.24 1.64 12.42
C LEU A 83 0.62 0.20 12.80
N GLN A 84 -0.31 -0.58 13.36
CA GLN A 84 -0.05 -2.00 13.66
C GLN A 84 0.22 -2.81 12.40
N ALA A 85 -0.50 -2.56 11.31
CA ALA A 85 -0.25 -3.19 10.03
C ALA A 85 1.15 -2.83 9.49
N ALA A 86 1.54 -1.56 9.58
CA ALA A 86 2.88 -1.12 9.18
C ALA A 86 4.00 -1.76 10.02
N ILE A 87 3.85 -1.81 11.34
CA ILE A 87 4.82 -2.46 12.24
C ILE A 87 4.88 -3.96 11.93
N THR A 88 3.74 -4.61 11.72
CA THR A 88 3.66 -6.03 11.36
C THR A 88 4.37 -6.31 10.05
N LEU A 89 4.20 -5.47 9.03
CA LEU A 89 4.92 -5.58 7.75
C LEU A 89 6.45 -5.52 7.90
N VAL A 90 6.94 -4.71 8.84
CA VAL A 90 8.38 -4.62 9.14
C VAL A 90 8.86 -5.85 9.91
N LEU A 91 8.11 -6.31 10.91
CA LEU A 91 8.52 -7.42 11.79
C LEU A 91 8.34 -8.81 11.18
N ASN A 92 7.28 -9.01 10.40
CA ASN A 92 6.86 -10.30 9.89
C ASN A 92 6.42 -10.18 8.42
N PRO A 93 7.09 -10.87 7.49
CA PRO A 93 6.70 -10.85 6.08
C PRO A 93 5.46 -11.70 5.73
N SER A 94 4.60 -12.03 6.70
CA SER A 94 3.36 -12.80 6.50
C SER A 94 2.39 -12.20 5.49
N PHE A 95 2.42 -10.88 5.29
CA PHE A 95 1.70 -10.22 4.20
C PHE A 95 1.98 -10.83 2.81
N TYR A 96 3.17 -11.40 2.61
CA TYR A 96 3.59 -11.94 1.31
C TYR A 96 3.21 -13.41 1.12
N TRP A 97 2.88 -14.16 2.18
CA TRP A 97 2.60 -15.61 2.07
C TRP A 97 1.31 -16.09 2.72
N ASP A 98 0.64 -15.28 3.54
CA ASP A 98 -0.62 -15.62 4.18
C ASP A 98 -1.73 -14.71 3.63
N SER A 99 -2.69 -15.29 2.90
CA SER A 99 -3.79 -14.54 2.28
C SER A 99 -4.73 -13.86 3.29
N ILE A 100 -4.87 -14.39 4.50
CA ILE A 100 -5.68 -13.77 5.56
C ILE A 100 -4.99 -12.51 6.07
N VAL A 101 -3.68 -12.60 6.37
CA VAL A 101 -2.89 -11.44 6.78
C VAL A 101 -2.83 -10.39 5.67
N PHE A 102 -2.67 -10.83 4.41
CA PHE A 102 -2.73 -9.95 3.25
C PHE A 102 -4.06 -9.19 3.21
N GLN A 103 -5.20 -9.89 3.30
CA GLN A 103 -6.53 -9.26 3.29
C GLN A 103 -6.71 -8.26 4.44
N GLN A 104 -6.36 -8.64 5.67
CA GLN A 104 -6.48 -7.79 6.85
C GLN A 104 -5.61 -6.54 6.75
N THR A 105 -4.38 -6.71 6.25
CA THR A 105 -3.47 -5.58 5.99
C THR A 105 -4.06 -4.65 4.93
N VAL A 106 -4.60 -5.19 3.84
CA VAL A 106 -5.28 -4.39 2.81
C VAL A 106 -6.44 -3.59 3.42
N GLN A 107 -7.22 -4.16 4.32
CA GLN A 107 -8.32 -3.44 4.97
C GLN A 107 -7.81 -2.32 5.88
N ALA A 108 -6.84 -2.63 6.75
CA ALA A 108 -6.24 -1.66 7.66
C ALA A 108 -5.65 -0.45 6.92
N LEU A 109 -4.91 -0.68 5.84
CA LEU A 109 -4.29 0.40 5.05
C LEU A 109 -5.29 1.29 4.28
N ASN A 110 -6.55 0.87 4.19
CA ASN A 110 -7.63 1.56 3.46
C ASN A 110 -8.82 1.93 4.36
N ASP A 111 -8.58 2.07 5.67
CA ASP A 111 -9.60 2.49 6.66
C ASP A 111 -10.87 1.64 6.62
N GLN A 112 -10.73 0.34 6.30
CA GLN A 112 -11.86 -0.58 6.28
C GLN A 112 -11.96 -1.32 7.62
N PRO A 113 -13.15 -1.40 8.23
CA PRO A 113 -13.34 -2.16 9.45
C PRO A 113 -13.14 -3.64 9.16
N PHE A 114 -12.40 -4.30 10.05
CA PHE A 114 -12.21 -5.74 10.01
C PHE A 114 -13.40 -6.44 10.68
N ASP A 115 -14.04 -7.36 9.96
CA ASP A 115 -15.04 -8.26 10.52
C ASP A 115 -14.53 -9.71 10.45
N PRO A 116 -14.16 -10.34 11.59
CA PRO A 116 -13.65 -11.71 11.60
C PRO A 116 -14.71 -12.75 11.19
N GLU A 117 -16.00 -12.40 11.23
CA GLU A 117 -17.09 -13.30 10.87
C GLU A 117 -17.45 -13.23 9.38
N ALA A 118 -16.96 -12.21 8.67
CA ALA A 118 -17.28 -11.97 7.27
C ALA A 118 -16.07 -12.13 6.35
N LEU A 119 -16.23 -12.91 5.27
CA LEU A 119 -15.27 -12.90 4.16
C LEU A 119 -15.45 -11.60 3.35
N GLN A 120 -14.69 -10.58 3.73
CA GLN A 120 -14.72 -9.27 3.11
C GLN A 120 -13.68 -9.15 1.98
N GLU A 121 -14.09 -9.50 0.76
CA GLU A 121 -13.25 -9.37 -0.43
C GLU A 121 -12.85 -7.90 -0.66
N PRO A 122 -11.55 -7.54 -0.63
CA PRO A 122 -11.12 -6.15 -0.77
C PRO A 122 -11.25 -5.67 -2.22
N ALA A 123 -11.48 -4.37 -2.40
CA ALA A 123 -11.44 -3.76 -3.72
C ALA A 123 -10.05 -3.88 -4.35
N ILE A 124 -9.98 -4.05 -5.67
CA ILE A 124 -8.71 -4.22 -6.38
C ILE A 124 -7.81 -2.98 -6.24
N SER A 125 -8.41 -1.78 -6.23
CA SER A 125 -7.70 -0.52 -5.97
C SER A 125 -7.05 -0.52 -4.59
N HIS A 126 -7.74 -1.00 -3.56
CA HIS A 126 -7.21 -1.12 -2.19
C HIS A 126 -6.05 -2.10 -2.12
N MET A 127 -6.14 -3.26 -2.78
CA MET A 127 -5.02 -4.20 -2.89
C MET A 127 -3.82 -3.56 -3.60
N CYS A 128 -4.07 -2.78 -4.67
CA CYS A 128 -3.00 -2.08 -5.39
C CYS A 128 -2.27 -1.07 -4.49
N TRP A 129 -3.01 -0.30 -3.69
CA TRP A 129 -2.45 0.63 -2.72
C TRP A 129 -1.68 -0.10 -1.64
N ALA A 130 -2.26 -1.13 -1.02
CA ALA A 130 -1.62 -1.89 0.04
C ALA A 130 -0.27 -2.50 -0.39
N VAL A 131 -0.20 -3.09 -1.58
CA VAL A 131 1.07 -3.63 -2.12
C VAL A 131 2.09 -2.52 -2.40
N TYR A 132 1.63 -1.37 -2.88
CA TYR A 132 2.48 -0.21 -3.12
C TYR A 132 3.06 0.35 -1.80
N GLU A 133 2.19 0.61 -0.84
CA GLU A 133 2.56 1.16 0.47
C GLU A 133 3.40 0.17 1.29
N ALA A 134 3.08 -1.13 1.27
CA ALA A 134 3.89 -2.16 1.92
C ALA A 134 5.32 -2.18 1.38
N GLY A 135 5.52 -2.01 0.07
CA GLY A 135 6.86 -1.87 -0.51
C GLY A 135 7.64 -0.67 0.03
N ILE A 136 6.95 0.45 0.30
CA ILE A 136 7.54 1.64 0.90
C ILE A 136 7.88 1.40 2.38
N ILE A 137 6.95 0.83 3.15
CA ILE A 137 7.14 0.49 4.57
C ILE A 137 8.32 -0.48 4.74
N ARG A 138 8.41 -1.53 3.89
CA ARG A 138 9.56 -2.44 3.87
C ARG A 138 10.86 -1.71 3.52
N GLY A 139 10.83 -0.77 2.57
CA GLY A 139 11.98 0.08 2.28
C GLY A 139 12.40 1.01 3.43
N LEU A 140 11.56 1.19 4.46
CA LEU A 140 11.87 1.90 5.69
C LEU A 140 12.46 0.99 6.78
N ASP A 141 12.43 -0.34 6.61
CA ASP A 141 13.02 -1.32 7.53
C ASP A 141 14.53 -1.03 7.74
N PRO A 142 14.99 -0.81 8.98
CA PRO A 142 16.39 -0.55 9.27
C PRO A 142 17.32 -1.75 9.03
N ASP A 143 16.80 -2.98 9.15
CA ASP A 143 17.62 -4.19 9.13
C ASP A 143 17.80 -4.72 7.70
N ASP A 144 16.78 -4.57 6.85
CA ASP A 144 16.84 -5.00 5.45
C ASP A 144 15.98 -4.12 4.48
N PRO A 145 16.48 -2.93 4.10
CA PRO A 145 15.75 -1.99 3.24
C PRO A 145 15.69 -2.41 1.76
N GLU A 146 16.49 -3.39 1.33
CA GLU A 146 16.54 -3.84 -0.07
C GLU A 146 15.75 -5.14 -0.30
N MET A 147 15.42 -5.90 0.75
CA MET A 147 14.64 -7.12 0.65
C MET A 147 13.14 -6.85 0.67
N ILE A 148 12.54 -6.93 -0.52
CA ILE A 148 11.09 -7.12 -0.68
C ILE A 148 10.85 -8.62 -0.91
N PRO A 149 10.18 -9.31 0.02
CA PRO A 149 9.85 -10.73 -0.17
C PRO A 149 9.00 -10.96 -1.42
N GLU A 150 9.19 -12.13 -2.05
CA GLU A 150 8.32 -12.56 -3.12
C GLU A 150 6.97 -13.03 -2.55
N PHE A 151 5.89 -12.79 -3.30
CA PHE A 151 4.57 -13.28 -2.93
C PHE A 151 4.47 -14.79 -3.15
N ASP A 152 4.00 -15.53 -2.13
CA ASP A 152 3.81 -16.98 -2.20
C ASP A 152 2.53 -17.34 -2.98
N GLU A 153 2.38 -18.64 -3.28
CA GLU A 153 1.28 -19.21 -4.05
C GLU A 153 -0.09 -18.88 -3.43
N ASP A 154 -0.22 -18.87 -2.10
CA ASP A 154 -1.49 -18.59 -1.43
C ASP A 154 -1.98 -17.16 -1.71
N VAL A 155 -1.13 -16.15 -1.52
CA VAL A 155 -1.46 -14.74 -1.79
C VAL A 155 -1.66 -14.50 -3.29
N GLN A 156 -0.85 -15.14 -4.14
CA GLN A 156 -1.03 -15.10 -5.59
C GLN A 156 -2.40 -15.64 -6.01
N MET A 157 -2.81 -16.80 -5.48
CA MET A 157 -4.08 -17.46 -5.79
C MET A 157 -5.27 -16.66 -5.25
N PHE A 158 -5.18 -16.18 -4.00
CA PHE A 158 -6.18 -15.27 -3.42
C PHE A 158 -6.40 -14.06 -4.33
N THR A 159 -5.33 -13.34 -4.65
CA THR A 159 -5.37 -12.15 -5.52
C THR A 159 -5.97 -12.49 -6.89
N ALA A 160 -5.59 -13.63 -7.47
CA ALA A 160 -6.10 -14.10 -8.74
C ALA A 160 -7.62 -14.39 -8.71
N VAL A 161 -8.13 -14.98 -7.63
CA VAL A 161 -9.57 -15.23 -7.45
C VAL A 161 -10.35 -13.92 -7.38
N VAL A 162 -9.88 -12.95 -6.59
CA VAL A 162 -10.50 -11.61 -6.50
C VAL A 162 -10.52 -10.92 -7.86
N LEU A 163 -9.38 -10.92 -8.58
CA LEU A 163 -9.30 -10.36 -9.93
C LEU A 163 -10.26 -11.05 -10.89
N LYS A 164 -10.35 -12.39 -10.88
CA LYS A 164 -11.28 -13.14 -11.73
C LYS A 164 -12.74 -12.82 -11.41
N ARG A 165 -13.12 -12.74 -10.14
CA ARG A 165 -14.49 -12.41 -9.70
C ARG A 165 -14.88 -10.99 -10.14
N ALA A 166 -13.96 -10.06 -10.06
CA ALA A 166 -14.13 -8.72 -10.61
C ALA A 166 -14.11 -8.68 -12.15
N GLY A 167 -13.89 -9.80 -12.85
CA GLY A 167 -13.81 -9.87 -14.31
C GLY A 167 -12.54 -9.24 -14.89
N CYS A 168 -11.47 -9.11 -14.10
CA CYS A 168 -10.16 -8.67 -14.58
C CYS A 168 -9.44 -9.83 -15.28
N ILE A 169 -9.00 -9.60 -16.51
CA ILE A 169 -8.14 -10.54 -17.24
C ILE A 169 -6.68 -10.10 -17.23
N TYR A 170 -6.42 -8.81 -17.00
CA TYR A 170 -5.09 -8.23 -16.99
C TYR A 170 -4.85 -7.53 -15.65
N PRO A 171 -3.92 -8.02 -14.80
CA PRO A 171 -3.73 -7.46 -13.47
C PRO A 171 -3.12 -6.05 -13.55
N PRO A 172 -3.56 -5.11 -12.67
CA PRO A 172 -2.87 -3.85 -12.46
C PRO A 172 -1.40 -4.05 -12.09
N LYS A 173 -0.55 -3.06 -12.34
CA LYS A 173 0.92 -3.16 -12.14
C LYS A 173 1.30 -3.72 -10.74
N PRO A 174 0.75 -3.22 -9.61
CA PRO A 174 1.12 -3.74 -8.28
C PRO A 174 0.76 -5.22 -8.08
N LEU A 175 -0.28 -5.71 -8.74
CA LEU A 175 -0.80 -7.08 -8.57
C LEU A 175 -0.28 -8.07 -9.62
N ARG A 176 0.75 -7.69 -10.38
CA ARG A 176 1.29 -8.54 -11.47
C ARG A 176 1.91 -9.84 -10.99
N TYR A 177 2.29 -9.94 -9.71
CA TYR A 177 2.74 -11.19 -9.11
C TYR A 177 1.69 -12.31 -9.24
N SER A 178 0.40 -11.97 -9.33
CA SER A 178 -0.70 -12.93 -9.49
C SER A 178 -1.00 -13.35 -10.95
N THR A 179 -0.19 -12.94 -11.93
CA THR A 179 -0.50 -13.14 -13.36
C THR A 179 -0.66 -14.62 -13.74
N ASP A 180 0.21 -15.49 -13.23
CA ASP A 180 0.22 -16.91 -13.57
C ASP A 180 -0.98 -17.62 -12.92
N ALA A 181 -1.22 -17.36 -11.64
CA ALA A 181 -2.41 -17.82 -10.92
C ALA A 181 -3.71 -17.33 -11.59
N LEU A 182 -3.78 -16.06 -12.02
CA LEU A 182 -4.95 -15.55 -12.74
C LEU A 182 -5.15 -16.28 -14.07
N THR A 183 -4.07 -16.59 -14.78
CA THR A 183 -4.12 -17.29 -16.06
C THR A 183 -4.65 -18.71 -15.90
N SER A 184 -4.25 -19.43 -14.85
CA SER A 184 -4.70 -20.80 -14.60
C SER A 184 -6.20 -20.89 -14.27
N LEU A 185 -6.79 -19.81 -13.75
CA LEU A 185 -8.22 -19.78 -13.41
C LEU A 185 -9.15 -19.60 -14.61
N TYR A 186 -8.67 -19.17 -15.78
CA TYR A 186 -9.52 -18.99 -16.96
C TYR A 186 -9.56 -20.26 -17.83
N PRO A 187 -10.76 -20.79 -18.15
CA PRO A 187 -10.89 -22.04 -18.90
C PRO A 187 -10.64 -21.88 -20.41
N VAL A 188 -10.61 -20.65 -20.92
CA VAL A 188 -10.43 -20.31 -22.33
C VAL A 188 -9.12 -19.53 -22.48
N ASP A 189 -8.49 -19.66 -23.65
CA ASP A 189 -7.32 -18.86 -23.99
C ASP A 189 -7.66 -17.35 -23.98
N THR A 190 -7.20 -16.68 -22.92
CA THR A 190 -7.34 -15.23 -22.74
C THR A 190 -6.12 -14.46 -23.25
N ALA A 191 -5.10 -15.14 -23.78
CA ALA A 191 -3.85 -14.51 -24.20
C ALA A 191 -4.05 -13.43 -25.28
N PRO A 192 -4.91 -13.60 -26.30
CA PRO A 192 -5.17 -12.54 -27.28
C PRO A 192 -5.73 -11.27 -26.63
N MET A 193 -6.75 -11.42 -25.80
CA MET A 193 -7.39 -10.28 -25.12
C MET A 193 -6.44 -9.60 -24.12
N LYS A 194 -5.64 -10.38 -23.37
CA LYS A 194 -4.57 -9.84 -22.51
C LYS A 194 -3.57 -9.00 -23.29
N LYS A 195 -3.15 -9.47 -24.47
CA LYS A 195 -2.22 -8.76 -25.35
C LYS A 195 -2.84 -7.45 -25.85
N ASP A 196 -4.10 -7.47 -26.24
CA ASP A 196 -4.82 -6.28 -26.70
C ASP A 196 -5.00 -5.25 -25.59
N VAL A 197 -5.40 -5.67 -24.39
CA VAL A 197 -5.49 -4.80 -23.20
C VAL A 197 -4.13 -4.23 -22.84
N ALA A 198 -3.07 -5.04 -22.82
CA ALA A 198 -1.72 -4.57 -22.52
C ALA A 198 -1.20 -3.55 -23.55
N LYS A 199 -1.50 -3.76 -24.84
CA LYS A 199 -1.15 -2.85 -25.92
C LYS A 199 -1.92 -1.53 -25.79
N ALA A 200 -3.24 -1.62 -25.57
CA ALA A 200 -4.09 -0.45 -25.40
C ALA A 200 -3.69 0.37 -24.16
N TRP A 201 -3.45 -0.30 -23.01
CA TRP A 201 -3.01 0.36 -21.77
C TRP A 201 -1.69 1.11 -21.93
N LYS A 202 -0.73 0.58 -22.71
CA LYS A 202 0.52 1.29 -23.03
C LYS A 202 0.31 2.52 -23.91
N ALA A 203 -0.75 2.55 -24.72
CA ALA A 203 -1.08 3.66 -25.60
C ALA A 203 -1.90 4.75 -24.91
N VAL A 204 -2.55 4.44 -23.78
CA VAL A 204 -3.31 5.41 -22.98
C VAL A 204 -2.35 6.40 -22.33
N ASN A 205 -2.68 7.69 -22.44
CA ASN A 205 -1.98 8.74 -21.70
C ASN A 205 -2.44 8.74 -20.23
N GLN A 206 -1.62 8.15 -19.36
CA GLN A 206 -1.92 7.99 -17.93
C GLN A 206 -2.13 9.33 -17.21
N ASN A 207 -1.58 10.44 -17.72
CA ASN A 207 -1.75 11.77 -17.14
C ASN A 207 -3.12 12.41 -17.42
N ARG A 208 -3.95 11.80 -18.29
CA ARG A 208 -5.26 12.33 -18.69
C ARG A 208 -6.43 11.41 -18.35
N LEU A 209 -6.20 10.40 -17.51
CA LEU A 209 -7.18 9.35 -17.22
C LEU A 209 -8.50 9.87 -16.65
N GLU A 210 -8.50 10.88 -15.78
CA GLU A 210 -9.72 11.50 -15.23
C GLU A 210 -10.66 12.04 -16.31
N SER A 211 -10.08 12.57 -17.38
CA SER A 211 -10.83 13.13 -18.52
C SER A 211 -11.06 12.11 -19.65
N THR A 212 -10.56 10.89 -19.50
CA THR A 212 -10.61 9.87 -20.57
C THR A 212 -11.92 9.11 -20.48
N THR A 213 -12.71 9.18 -21.56
CA THR A 213 -13.91 8.34 -21.69
C THR A 213 -13.55 7.05 -22.42
N PHE A 214 -13.82 5.93 -21.77
CA PHE A 214 -13.68 4.60 -22.36
C PHE A 214 -15.01 4.17 -22.99
N SER A 215 -14.98 3.45 -24.11
CA SER A 215 -16.20 2.93 -24.73
C SER A 215 -16.64 1.65 -24.02
N GLU A 216 -17.84 1.13 -24.29
CA GLU A 216 -18.32 -0.12 -23.70
C GLU A 216 -17.79 -1.38 -24.42
N THR A 217 -16.55 -1.33 -24.92
CA THR A 217 -15.91 -2.51 -25.53
C THR A 217 -15.27 -3.39 -24.45
N PRO A 218 -15.11 -4.72 -24.67
CA PRO A 218 -14.47 -5.59 -23.69
C PRO A 218 -13.07 -5.15 -23.29
N VAL A 219 -12.29 -4.58 -24.21
CA VAL A 219 -10.95 -4.03 -23.92
C VAL A 219 -11.06 -2.78 -23.06
N ASP A 220 -11.93 -1.85 -23.44
CA ASP A 220 -12.11 -0.59 -22.72
C ASP A 220 -12.64 -0.78 -21.29
N VAL A 221 -13.50 -1.79 -21.06
CA VAL A 221 -13.91 -2.17 -19.69
C VAL A 221 -12.71 -2.57 -18.83
N GLN A 222 -11.73 -3.27 -19.40
CA GLN A 222 -10.49 -3.58 -18.69
C GLN A 222 -9.63 -2.33 -18.47
N LEU A 223 -9.57 -1.43 -19.45
CA LEU A 223 -8.85 -0.15 -19.32
C LEU A 223 -9.47 0.71 -18.21
N THR A 224 -10.79 0.76 -18.07
CA THR A 224 -11.48 1.44 -16.96
C THR A 224 -11.05 0.87 -15.61
N LYS A 225 -11.01 -0.46 -15.46
CA LYS A 225 -10.56 -1.11 -14.20
C LYS A 225 -9.11 -0.77 -13.87
N LEU A 226 -8.23 -0.80 -14.88
CA LEU A 226 -6.82 -0.39 -14.72
C LEU A 226 -6.69 1.09 -14.37
N ALA A 227 -7.50 1.95 -14.99
CA ALA A 227 -7.53 3.39 -14.72
C ALA A 227 -7.97 3.69 -13.29
N ILE A 228 -9.02 3.02 -12.78
CA ILE A 228 -9.48 3.16 -11.39
C ILE A 228 -8.35 2.80 -10.41
N CYS A 229 -7.69 1.65 -10.62
CA CYS A 229 -6.58 1.25 -9.75
C CYS A 229 -5.39 2.21 -9.83
N TYR A 230 -5.08 2.70 -11.03
CA TYR A 230 -3.98 3.65 -11.24
C TYR A 230 -4.26 5.00 -10.57
N LEU A 231 -5.46 5.55 -10.77
CA LEU A 231 -5.87 6.84 -10.20
C LEU A 231 -5.88 6.76 -8.67
N TYR A 232 -6.44 5.67 -8.11
CA TYR A 232 -6.46 5.46 -6.66
C TYR A 232 -5.06 5.41 -6.05
N VAL A 233 -4.15 4.60 -6.63
CA VAL A 233 -2.76 4.54 -6.15
C VAL A 233 -2.06 5.88 -6.33
N ARG A 234 -2.30 6.59 -7.45
CA ARG A 234 -1.67 7.88 -7.71
C ARG A 234 -2.08 8.92 -6.66
N GLU A 235 -3.37 9.10 -6.42
CA GLU A 235 -3.91 10.02 -5.41
C GLU A 235 -3.31 9.74 -4.03
N ARG A 236 -3.41 8.48 -3.55
CA ARG A 236 -2.84 8.08 -2.26
C ARG A 236 -1.33 8.25 -2.18
N SER A 237 -0.62 8.07 -3.30
CA SER A 237 0.83 8.25 -3.38
C SER A 237 1.24 9.72 -3.38
N GLU A 238 0.37 10.62 -3.85
CA GLU A 238 0.56 12.08 -3.75
C GLU A 238 0.40 12.51 -2.29
N ASP A 239 -0.63 12.03 -1.58
CA ASP A 239 -0.80 12.26 -0.14
C ASP A 239 0.43 11.81 0.66
N LEU A 240 0.88 10.56 0.42
CA LEU A 240 2.09 10.03 1.05
C LEU A 240 3.33 10.88 0.72
N ALA A 241 3.47 11.34 -0.52
CA ALA A 241 4.60 12.15 -0.92
C ALA A 241 4.64 13.49 -0.17
N GLU A 242 3.49 14.14 0.00
CA GLU A 242 3.37 15.38 0.78
C GLU A 242 3.74 15.14 2.25
N GLU A 243 3.24 14.07 2.85
CA GLU A 243 3.57 13.67 4.22
C GLU A 243 5.06 13.39 4.41
N LEU A 244 5.68 12.63 3.49
CA LEU A 244 7.10 12.31 3.55
C LEU A 244 8.01 13.51 3.25
N LEU A 245 7.55 14.48 2.46
CA LEU A 245 8.29 15.73 2.20
C LEU A 245 8.35 16.61 3.45
N GLY A 246 7.35 16.56 4.32
CA GLY A 246 7.36 17.23 5.61
C GLY A 246 8.58 16.86 6.45
N PHE A 247 9.01 15.59 6.43
CA PHE A 247 10.23 15.12 7.10
C PHE A 247 11.54 15.59 6.45
N ARG A 248 11.52 16.16 5.23
CA ARG A 248 12.74 16.66 4.53
C ARG A 248 12.95 18.16 4.61
N LEU A 249 11.87 18.93 4.68
CA LEU A 249 11.89 20.39 4.57
C LEU A 249 12.10 21.11 5.91
N THR A 250 12.29 20.35 6.98
CA THR A 250 12.44 20.76 8.37
C THR A 250 13.76 20.30 8.96
#